data_AF-A0A804M3A9-F1
#
_entry.id   AF-A0A804M3A9-F1
#
_cell.length_a   1.000
_cell.length_b   1.000
_cell.length_c   1.000
_cell.angle_alpha   90.00
_cell.angle_beta   90.00
_cell.angle_gamma   90.00
#
_symmetry.space_group_name_H-M   'P 1'
#
loop_
_entity.id
_entity.type
_entity.pdbx_description
1 polymer ?
#
loop_
_entity_poly.entity_id
_entity_poly.type
_entity_poly.pdbx_seq_one_letter_code
_entity_poly.pdbx_strand_id
1 'polypeptide(L)'
;MIARAEDAEKHNRQLHVDLTTVQAHVAALESREVIVVEALKQAKDEHIQKLIGAYLAMDKQEHPESSQDPPPELFEPLTMKKIPAPSLEVKEEAASTPPAPSPSEELQESVPLEEEFDPVLPSQSPPEEVININSLLTHPGDVSD
;
A
#
# COMPACT_ATOMS: atom_id res chain seq x y z
N MET A 1 -5.13 43.45 28.64
CA MET A 1 -5.89 42.22 28.40
C MET A 1 -5.90 41.83 26.92
N ILE A 2 -6.17 42.77 26.00
CA ILE A 2 -6.24 42.54 24.54
C ILE A 2 -4.99 41.86 23.96
N ALA A 3 -3.78 42.38 24.23
CA ALA A 3 -2.53 41.84 23.68
C ALA A 3 -2.31 40.34 23.99
N ARG A 4 -2.72 39.86 25.18
CA ARG A 4 -2.62 38.44 25.56
C ARG A 4 -3.60 37.56 24.78
N ALA A 5 -4.78 38.08 24.45
CA ALA A 5 -5.78 37.34 23.67
C ALA A 5 -5.33 37.20 22.21
N GLU A 6 -4.77 38.25 21.61
CA GLU A 6 -4.23 38.21 20.24
C GLU A 6 -3.06 37.23 20.10
N ASP A 7 -2.17 37.19 21.10
CA ASP A 7 -1.05 36.24 21.13
C ASP A 7 -1.53 34.79 21.21
N ALA A 8 -2.52 34.51 22.07
CA ALA A 8 -3.15 33.19 22.17
C ALA A 8 -3.85 32.77 20.86
N GLU A 9 -4.52 33.70 20.18
CA GLU A 9 -5.14 33.42 18.88
C GLU A 9 -4.10 33.10 17.79
N LYS A 10 -3.00 33.86 17.74
CA LYS A 10 -1.87 33.57 16.83
C LYS A 10 -1.28 32.19 17.11
N HIS A 11 -1.07 31.85 18.38
CA HIS A 11 -0.59 30.52 18.76
C HIS A 11 -1.56 29.40 18.36
N ASN A 12 -2.87 29.57 18.59
CA ASN A 12 -3.87 28.59 18.16
C ASN A 12 -3.90 28.41 16.64
N ARG A 13 -3.75 29.49 15.87
CA ARG A 13 -3.60 29.40 14.41
C ARG A 13 -2.35 28.62 14.02
N GLN A 14 -1.22 28.88 14.67
CA GLN A 14 0.02 28.13 14.42
C GLN A 14 -0.14 26.65 14.73
N LEU A 15 -0.71 26.31 15.90
CA LEU A 15 -0.98 24.92 16.27
C LEU A 15 -1.88 24.21 15.25
N HIS A 16 -2.88 24.91 14.69
CA HIS A 16 -3.73 24.35 13.64
C HIS A 16 -2.96 24.07 12.35
N VAL A 17 -2.07 24.99 11.94
CA VAL A 17 -1.18 24.80 10.79
C VAL A 17 -0.22 23.63 11.01
N ASP A 18 0.41 23.56 12.19
CA ASP A 18 1.33 22.48 12.56
C ASP A 18 0.61 21.13 12.57
N LEU A 19 -0.58 21.06 13.17
CA LEU A 19 -1.41 19.86 13.19
C LEU A 19 -1.77 19.39 11.78
N THR A 20 -2.22 20.31 10.93
CA THR A 20 -2.59 20.02 9.54
C THR A 20 -1.37 19.52 8.76
N THR A 21 -0.20 20.12 8.99
CA THR A 21 1.06 19.72 8.37
C THR A 21 1.45 18.30 8.80
N VAL A 22 1.39 18.01 10.10
CA VAL A 22 1.67 16.66 10.62
C VAL A 22 0.69 15.64 10.05
N GLN A 23 -0.60 15.96 9.93
CA GLN A 23 -1.60 15.07 9.33
C GLN A 23 -1.30 14.78 7.85
N ALA A 24 -0.93 15.81 7.06
CA ALA A 24 -0.52 15.62 5.68
C ALA A 24 0.74 14.73 5.57
N HIS A 25 1.70 14.92 6.47
CA HIS A 25 2.88 14.06 6.55
C HIS A 25 2.53 12.62 6.90
N VAL A 26 1.62 12.38 7.86
CA VAL A 26 1.16 11.03 8.24
C VAL A 26 0.49 10.35 7.04
N ALA A 27 -0.44 11.02 6.36
CA ALA A 27 -1.10 10.45 5.17
C ALA A 27 -0.11 10.11 4.05
N ALA A 28 0.92 10.94 3.84
CA ALA A 28 1.99 10.66 2.88
C ALA A 28 2.87 9.47 3.28
N LEU A 29 3.15 9.31 4.58
CA LEU A 29 3.90 8.16 5.11
C LEU A 29 3.11 6.85 4.96
N GLU A 30 1.82 6.88 5.29
CA GLU A 30 0.92 5.72 5.15
C GLU A 30 0.81 5.28 3.68
N SER A 31 0.60 6.24 2.77
CA SER A 31 0.58 5.96 1.33
C SER A 31 1.90 5.35 0.84
N ARG A 32 3.04 5.91 1.28
CA ARG A 32 4.36 5.37 0.91
C ARG A 32 4.59 3.96 1.46
N GLU A 33 4.13 3.67 2.67
CA GLU A 33 4.24 2.32 3.26
C GLU A 33 3.49 1.30 2.41
N VAL A 34 2.25 1.61 2.00
CA VAL A 34 1.46 0.73 1.11
C VAL A 34 2.21 0.47 -0.20
N ILE A 35 2.74 1.52 -0.85
CA ILE A 35 3.48 1.40 -2.10
C ILE A 35 4.73 0.52 -1.94
N VAL A 36 5.50 0.73 -0.86
CA VAL A 36 6.72 -0.05 -0.61
C VAL A 36 6.38 -1.52 -0.31
N VAL A 37 5.35 -1.78 0.49
CA VAL A 37 4.90 -3.14 0.80
C VAL A 37 4.43 -3.87 -0.46
N GLU A 38 3.67 -3.21 -1.33
CA GLU A 38 3.22 -3.77 -2.61
C GLU A 38 4.38 -4.02 -3.57
N ALA A 39 5.30 -3.06 -3.72
CA ALA A 39 6.50 -3.23 -4.55
C ALA A 39 7.40 -4.38 -4.05
N LEU A 40 7.55 -4.53 -2.74
CA LEU A 40 8.29 -5.65 -2.14
C LEU A 40 7.60 -6.99 -2.39
N LYS A 41 6.26 -7.04 -2.27
CA LYS A 41 5.48 -8.23 -2.62
C LYS A 41 5.68 -8.59 -4.09
N GLN A 42 5.53 -7.63 -4.99
CA GLN A 42 5.71 -7.85 -6.42
C GLN A 42 7.14 -8.33 -6.75
N ALA A 43 8.16 -7.69 -6.18
CA ALA A 43 9.55 -8.11 -6.38
C ALA A 43 9.81 -9.54 -5.92
N LYS A 44 9.17 -9.99 -4.84
CA LYS A 44 9.22 -11.39 -4.39
C LYS A 44 8.49 -12.33 -5.35
N ASP A 45 7.31 -11.94 -5.84
CA ASP A 45 6.54 -12.73 -6.80
C ASP A 45 7.33 -12.89 -8.12
N GLU A 46 7.99 -11.83 -8.60
CA GLU A 46 8.89 -11.87 -9.75
C GLU A 46 10.12 -12.75 -9.50
N HIS A 47 10.72 -12.68 -8.31
CA HIS A 47 11.86 -13.52 -7.96
C HIS A 47 11.48 -15.01 -7.93
N ILE A 48 10.32 -15.34 -7.35
CA ILE A 48 9.77 -16.69 -7.36
C ILE A 48 9.55 -17.15 -8.81
N GLN A 49 8.93 -16.34 -9.67
CA GLN A 49 8.74 -16.67 -11.09
C GLN A 49 10.06 -16.92 -11.83
N LYS A 50 11.08 -16.09 -11.60
CA LYS A 50 12.42 -16.28 -12.18
C LYS A 50 13.06 -17.58 -11.71
N LEU A 51 12.94 -17.93 -10.42
CA LEU A 51 13.47 -19.18 -9.87
C LEU A 51 12.77 -20.40 -10.49
N ILE A 52 11.45 -20.37 -10.63
CA ILE A 52 10.66 -21.42 -11.29
C ILE A 52 11.10 -21.58 -12.74
N GLY A 53 11.20 -20.47 -13.48
CA GLY A 53 11.66 -20.48 -14.87
C GLY A 53 13.07 -21.03 -15.03
N ALA A 54 14.00 -20.67 -14.13
CA ALA A 54 15.37 -21.18 -14.13
C ALA A 54 15.42 -22.67 -13.80
N TYR A 55 14.64 -23.14 -12.82
CA TYR A 55 14.55 -24.56 -12.46
C TYR A 55 14.01 -25.40 -13.62
N LEU A 56 12.90 -24.99 -14.23
CA LEU A 56 12.30 -25.66 -15.40
C LEU A 56 13.21 -25.62 -16.64
N ALA A 57 14.06 -24.59 -16.78
CA ALA A 57 15.03 -24.51 -17.87
C ALA A 57 16.24 -25.44 -17.65
N MET A 58 16.67 -25.63 -16.40
CA MET A 58 17.74 -26.55 -16.02
C MET A 58 17.34 -28.01 -16.23
N ASP A 59 16.12 -28.38 -15.81
CA ASP A 59 15.54 -29.72 -15.99
C ASP A 59 15.50 -30.15 -17.48
N LYS A 60 15.19 -29.22 -18.38
CA LYS A 60 15.18 -29.45 -19.83
C LYS A 60 16.56 -29.64 -20.47
N GLN A 61 17.65 -29.20 -19.81
CA GLN A 61 19.01 -29.46 -20.30
C GLN A 61 19.53 -30.84 -19.88
N GLU A 62 18.99 -31.44 -18.82
CA GLU A 62 19.41 -32.77 -18.35
C GLU A 62 18.74 -33.92 -19.13
N HIS A 63 17.60 -33.67 -19.77
CA HIS A 63 16.88 -34.65 -20.60
C HIS A 63 16.55 -34.12 -22.00
N PRO A 64 17.49 -34.12 -22.95
CA PRO A 64 17.20 -33.80 -24.34
C PRO A 64 16.61 -35.02 -25.07
N GLU A 65 15.64 -35.74 -24.49
CA GLU A 65 14.96 -36.88 -25.15
C GLU A 65 13.78 -37.40 -24.30
N SER A 66 12.57 -36.86 -24.52
CA SER A 66 11.23 -37.49 -24.28
C SER A 66 10.18 -36.38 -24.23
N SER A 67 9.50 -36.10 -25.33
CA SER A 67 8.15 -36.62 -25.61
C SER A 67 7.10 -36.21 -24.56
N GLN A 68 6.29 -35.22 -24.93
CA GLN A 68 4.89 -35.06 -24.52
C GLN A 68 4.57 -35.31 -23.04
N ASP A 69 4.87 -34.34 -22.17
CA ASP A 69 4.21 -34.25 -20.88
C ASP A 69 3.76 -32.79 -20.67
N PRO A 70 2.47 -32.51 -20.36
CA PRO A 70 2.02 -31.15 -20.09
C PRO A 70 2.75 -30.57 -18.87
N PRO A 71 2.96 -29.25 -18.82
CA PRO A 71 3.64 -28.62 -17.69
C PRO A 71 2.87 -28.90 -16.38
N PRO A 72 3.55 -29.25 -15.27
CA PRO A 72 2.88 -29.44 -13.99
C PRO A 72 2.20 -28.14 -13.54
N GLU A 73 0.91 -28.20 -13.20
CA GLU A 73 0.10 -27.12 -12.60
C GLU A 73 0.55 -26.81 -11.15
N LEU A 74 1.85 -26.76 -10.87
CA LEU A 74 2.41 -26.62 -9.53
C LEU A 74 2.47 -25.17 -9.02
N PHE A 75 1.90 -24.23 -9.77
CA PHE A 75 1.78 -22.84 -9.36
C PHE A 75 0.37 -22.34 -9.69
N GLU A 76 -0.65 -22.89 -9.03
CA GLU A 76 -1.85 -22.09 -8.84
C GLU A 76 -1.42 -20.83 -8.07
N PRO A 77 -1.59 -19.63 -8.66
CA PRO A 77 -1.31 -18.39 -7.95
C PRO A 77 -2.13 -18.42 -6.67
N LEU A 78 -1.52 -17.99 -5.57
CA LEU A 78 -2.10 -17.96 -4.23
C LEU A 78 -3.38 -17.10 -4.23
N THR A 79 -4.46 -17.63 -4.78
CA THR A 79 -5.84 -17.25 -4.50
C THR A 79 -6.15 -17.89 -3.16
N MET A 80 -5.40 -17.47 -2.14
CA MET A 80 -5.72 -17.80 -0.77
C MET A 80 -7.08 -17.19 -0.50
N LYS A 81 -8.09 -18.05 -0.61
CA LYS A 81 -9.40 -17.87 -0.02
C LYS A 81 -9.20 -17.17 1.31
N LYS A 82 -9.69 -15.93 1.36
CA LYS A 82 -9.99 -15.13 2.54
C LYS A 82 -9.67 -15.89 3.82
N ILE A 83 -8.48 -15.67 4.38
CA ILE A 83 -8.12 -16.20 5.70
C ILE A 83 -9.24 -15.74 6.64
N PRO A 84 -10.08 -16.63 7.17
CA PRO A 84 -10.98 -16.25 8.23
C PRO A 84 -10.08 -15.91 9.42
N ALA A 85 -10.25 -14.72 9.98
CA ALA A 85 -9.48 -14.29 11.15
C ALA A 85 -9.45 -15.43 12.20
N PRO A 86 -8.29 -15.71 12.82
CA PRO A 86 -8.21 -16.76 13.83
C PRO A 86 -9.07 -16.35 15.02
N SER A 87 -10.24 -16.97 15.15
CA SER A 87 -10.98 -17.03 16.41
C SER A 87 -10.14 -17.80 17.40
N LEU A 88 -9.31 -17.08 18.15
CA LEU A 88 -8.63 -17.61 19.32
C LEU A 88 -9.70 -17.80 20.40
N GLU A 89 -10.29 -18.99 20.46
CA GLU A 89 -10.95 -19.53 21.65
C GLU A 89 -9.91 -19.63 22.75
N VAL A 90 -9.67 -18.53 23.47
CA VAL A 90 -9.07 -18.60 24.79
C VAL A 90 -10.18 -19.06 25.72
N LYS A 91 -10.18 -20.36 26.04
CA LYS A 91 -10.87 -20.91 27.22
C LYS A 91 -10.25 -20.24 28.45
N GLU A 92 -10.79 -19.09 28.84
CA GLU A 92 -10.59 -18.55 30.18
C GLU A 92 -11.78 -19.00 31.04
N GLU A 93 -11.56 -20.15 31.68
CA GLU A 93 -12.38 -20.68 32.76
C GLU A 93 -11.97 -19.99 34.07
N ALA A 94 -12.64 -18.87 34.42
CA ALA A 94 -12.72 -18.39 35.81
C ALA A 94 -13.78 -17.28 35.96
N ALA A 95 -14.78 -17.55 36.81
CA ALA A 95 -15.58 -16.56 37.55
C ALA A 95 -16.43 -15.53 36.77
N SER A 96 -17.64 -15.97 36.40
CA SER A 96 -18.91 -15.34 36.82
C SER A 96 -19.09 -13.83 36.56
N THR A 97 -19.51 -13.43 35.35
CA THR A 97 -20.50 -12.34 35.11
C THR A 97 -21.11 -12.51 33.70
N PRO A 98 -22.45 -12.57 33.53
CA PRO A 98 -23.08 -12.66 32.21
C PRO A 98 -23.08 -11.29 31.48
N PRO A 99 -22.75 -11.22 30.16
CA PRO A 99 -22.91 -10.01 29.37
C PRO A 99 -24.38 -9.84 28.95
N ALA A 100 -24.84 -8.59 28.88
CA ALA A 100 -26.21 -8.21 28.49
C ALA A 100 -26.49 -8.45 26.99
N PRO A 101 -27.75 -8.73 26.58
CA PRO A 101 -28.12 -8.96 25.19
C PRO A 101 -28.18 -7.66 24.37
N SER A 102 -27.62 -7.71 23.15
CA SER A 102 -27.66 -6.63 22.15
C SER A 102 -29.08 -6.42 21.59
N PRO A 103 -29.55 -5.17 21.41
CA PRO A 103 -30.83 -4.90 20.78
C PRO A 103 -30.72 -4.92 19.23
N SER A 104 -31.48 -5.85 18.65
CA SER A 104 -32.33 -5.76 17.45
C SER A 104 -31.82 -5.16 16.14
N GLU A 105 -31.88 -6.03 15.13
CA GLU A 105 -32.35 -5.75 13.76
C GLU A 105 -33.55 -4.79 13.75
N GLU A 106 -33.38 -3.59 13.20
CA GLU A 106 -34.44 -2.85 12.51
C GLU A 106 -33.76 -1.78 11.65
N LEU A 107 -34.35 -1.46 10.50
CA LEU A 107 -33.83 -0.58 9.44
C LEU A 107 -32.99 -1.30 8.37
N GLN A 108 -33.66 -2.25 7.71
CA GLN A 108 -33.60 -2.32 6.27
C GLN A 108 -34.06 -0.99 5.65
N GLU A 109 -33.62 -0.78 4.40
CA GLU A 109 -34.10 0.22 3.44
C GLU A 109 -33.36 1.57 3.47
N SER A 110 -32.30 1.68 2.67
CA SER A 110 -32.23 2.70 1.61
C SER A 110 -31.01 2.50 0.69
N VAL A 111 -31.34 2.14 -0.56
CA VAL A 111 -30.72 2.54 -1.84
C VAL A 111 -29.32 2.02 -2.19
N PRO A 112 -29.17 1.21 -3.26
CA PRO A 112 -27.90 1.08 -3.97
C PRO A 112 -27.71 2.33 -4.83
N LEU A 113 -26.76 3.18 -4.45
CA LEU A 113 -26.38 4.35 -5.26
C LEU A 113 -25.35 3.87 -6.29
N GLU A 114 -25.86 3.44 -7.43
CA GLU A 114 -25.09 3.30 -8.67
C GLU A 114 -24.74 4.73 -9.14
N GLU A 115 -23.59 5.25 -8.71
CA GLU A 115 -23.01 6.47 -9.26
C GLU A 115 -21.92 6.08 -10.27
N GLU A 116 -22.35 6.06 -11.53
CA GLU A 116 -21.53 6.03 -12.73
C GLU A 116 -20.66 7.29 -12.77
N PHE A 117 -19.43 7.19 -12.25
CA PHE A 117 -18.42 8.22 -12.46
C PHE A 117 -17.61 7.88 -13.70
N ASP A 118 -17.83 8.65 -14.75
CA ASP A 118 -17.04 8.65 -15.98
C ASP A 118 -16.13 9.90 -15.99
N PRO A 119 -14.91 9.87 -15.39
CA PRO A 119 -13.98 10.97 -15.56
C PRO A 119 -13.21 10.78 -16.87
N VAL A 120 -13.71 11.46 -17.91
CA VAL A 120 -12.98 11.80 -19.14
C VAL A 120 -11.61 12.38 -18.79
N LEU A 121 -10.53 11.67 -19.16
CA LEU A 121 -9.14 12.10 -19.01
C LEU A 121 -8.86 13.35 -19.88
N PRO A 122 -8.31 14.45 -19.33
CA PRO A 122 -7.48 15.34 -20.11
C PRO A 122 -6.05 14.77 -20.14
N SER A 123 -5.68 14.24 -21.31
CA SER A 123 -4.30 13.97 -21.70
C SER A 123 -3.44 15.24 -21.59
N GLN A 124 -2.67 15.39 -20.52
CA GLN A 124 -1.50 16.25 -20.49
C GLN A 124 -0.41 15.61 -19.63
N SER A 125 0.48 14.88 -20.29
CA SER A 125 1.79 14.52 -19.76
C SER A 125 2.67 15.78 -19.64
N PRO A 126 3.33 16.04 -18.50
CA PRO A 126 4.41 17.01 -18.43
C PRO A 126 5.64 16.46 -19.17
N PRO A 127 6.52 17.33 -19.72
CA PRO A 127 7.73 16.89 -20.40
C PRO A 127 8.65 16.15 -19.41
N GLU A 128 9.15 14.99 -19.83
CA GLU A 128 10.23 14.29 -19.14
C GLU A 128 11.49 15.17 -19.17
N GLU A 129 11.76 15.86 -18.06
CA GLU A 129 13.04 16.51 -17.84
C GLU A 129 14.07 15.43 -17.49
N VAL A 130 14.68 14.88 -18.52
CA VAL A 130 15.78 13.92 -18.39
C VAL A 130 17.01 14.69 -17.93
N ILE A 131 17.13 14.88 -16.62
CA ILE A 131 18.36 15.37 -15.99
C ILE A 131 19.41 14.28 -16.19
N ASN A 132 20.20 14.44 -17.26
CA ASN A 132 21.36 13.61 -17.50
C ASN A 132 22.39 13.92 -16.41
N ILE A 133 22.60 12.98 -15.50
CA ILE A 133 23.60 13.05 -14.44
C ILE A 133 25.02 13.33 -14.98
N ASN A 134 25.30 13.03 -16.27
CA ASN A 134 26.58 13.37 -16.90
C ASN A 134 26.74 14.87 -17.18
N SER A 135 25.66 15.66 -17.15
CA SER A 135 25.69 17.13 -17.30
C SER A 135 25.99 17.87 -16.00
N LEU A 136 25.91 17.22 -14.83
CA LEU A 136 26.22 17.82 -13.52
C LEU A 136 27.70 17.68 -13.12
N LEU A 137 28.46 16.84 -13.84
CA LEU A 137 29.88 16.57 -13.56
C LEU A 137 30.85 17.46 -14.35
N THR A 138 30.34 18.32 -15.22
CA THR A 138 31.12 19.34 -15.92
C THR A 138 30.85 20.68 -15.25
N HIS A 139 31.89 21.30 -14.68
CA HIS A 139 31.94 22.60 -13.96
C HIS A 139 32.07 22.50 -12.42
N PRO A 140 33.27 22.17 -11.91
CA PRO A 140 33.68 22.61 -10.59
C PRO A 140 34.02 24.11 -10.71
N GLY A 141 33.11 25.00 -10.33
CA GLY A 141 33.26 26.43 -10.59
C GLY A 141 32.72 27.31 -9.47
N ASP A 142 33.66 27.86 -8.70
CA ASP A 142 33.57 28.99 -7.78
C ASP A 142 32.71 28.88 -6.52
N VAL A 143 33.41 28.50 -5.45
CA VAL A 143 33.21 29.07 -4.10
C VAL A 143 33.75 30.50 -4.09
N SER A 144 32.97 31.45 -3.60
CA SER A 144 33.49 32.72 -3.07
C SER A 144 32.65 33.09 -1.85
N ASP A 145 33.38 33.38 -0.77
CA ASP A 145 32.91 33.97 0.50
C ASP A 145 32.60 35.47 0.30
#